data_AF-A0A651FZW3-F1
#
_entry.id   AF-A0A651FZW3-F1
#
_cell.length_a   1.000
_cell.length_b   1.000
_cell.length_c   1.000
_cell.angle_alpha   90.00
_cell.angle_beta   90.00
_cell.angle_gamma   90.00
#
_symmetry.space_group_name_H-M   'P 1'
#
loop_
_entity.id
_entity.type
_entity.pdbx_description
1 polymer ?
#
loop_
_entity_poly.entity_id
_entity_poly.type
_entity_poly.pdbx_seq_one_letter_code
_entity_poly.pdbx_strand_id
1 'polypeptide(L)'
;MSGKRFQTLIDYHQRQEDELRGKMVQVDARMANIRADQAQLQNQRESAAASVPLGFYEEFLAFSRLCDDRQATFARELEQLTEHRAQVQNELVAQWRRRRSLETLQRRYLAQQQRRQERRNDAELLDSTVRAWYLRQENHEHPQETGHSSLSSDYTEVLL
;
A
#
# COMPACT_ATOMS: atom_id res chain seq x y z
N MET A 1 13.98 -3.92 14.73
CA MET A 1 13.42 -3.69 13.38
C MET A 1 13.12 -2.21 13.26
N SER A 2 13.73 -1.46 12.34
CA SER A 2 13.51 -0.01 12.20
C SER A 2 12.19 0.27 11.47
N GLY A 3 11.55 1.43 11.72
CA GLY A 3 10.32 1.84 11.02
C GLY A 3 10.44 1.83 9.49
N LYS A 4 11.67 2.01 8.96
CA LYS A 4 11.98 1.88 7.52
C LYS A 4 11.70 0.48 6.97
N ARG A 5 11.96 -0.59 7.73
CA ARG A 5 11.70 -1.97 7.30
C ARG A 5 10.21 -2.26 7.13
N PHE A 6 9.36 -1.71 8.01
CA PHE A 6 7.90 -1.82 7.85
C PHE A 6 7.43 -1.12 6.58
N GLN A 7 7.93 0.09 6.32
CA GLN A 7 7.56 0.84 5.12
C GLN A 7 7.94 0.07 3.84
N THR A 8 9.15 -0.48 3.76
CA THR A 8 9.58 -1.27 2.59
C THR A 8 8.66 -2.48 2.34
N LEU A 9 8.21 -3.18 3.39
CA LEU A 9 7.30 -4.31 3.25
C LEU A 9 5.89 -3.87 2.83
N ILE A 10 5.40 -2.76 3.38
CA ILE A 10 4.09 -2.17 2.99
C ILE A 10 4.12 -1.78 1.51
N ASP A 11 5.18 -1.10 1.08
CA ASP A 11 5.36 -0.67 -0.32
C ASP A 11 5.46 -1.88 -1.26
N TYR A 12 6.15 -2.95 -0.84
CA TYR A 12 6.22 -4.19 -1.59
C TYR A 12 4.83 -4.81 -1.81
N HIS A 13 4.04 -4.96 -0.74
CA HIS A 13 2.68 -5.51 -0.87
C HIS A 13 1.74 -4.59 -1.66
N GLN A 14 1.92 -3.27 -1.56
CA GLN A 14 1.19 -2.31 -2.38
C GLN A 14 1.47 -2.51 -3.87
N ARG A 15 2.75 -2.64 -4.27
CA ARG A 15 3.11 -2.92 -5.68
C ARG A 15 2.52 -4.23 -6.17
N GLN A 16 2.54 -5.27 -5.33
CA GLN A 16 1.90 -6.55 -5.66
C GLN A 16 0.38 -6.42 -5.85
N GLU A 17 -0.31 -5.61 -5.05
CA GLU A 17 -1.72 -5.30 -5.28
C GLU A 17 -1.95 -4.59 -6.62
N ASP A 18 -1.10 -3.62 -6.97
CA ASP A 18 -1.21 -2.87 -8.22
C ASP A 18 -0.96 -3.76 -9.45
N GLU A 19 0.03 -4.65 -9.38
CA GLU A 19 0.30 -5.67 -10.40
C GLU A 19 -0.90 -6.62 -10.59
N LEU A 20 -1.50 -7.09 -9.49
CA LEU A 20 -2.67 -7.98 -9.54
C LEU A 20 -3.90 -7.27 -10.10
N ARG A 21 -4.11 -5.99 -9.78
CA ARG A 21 -5.17 -5.18 -10.40
C ARG A 21 -4.96 -5.03 -11.90
N GLY A 22 -3.72 -4.81 -12.34
CA GLY A 22 -3.36 -4.78 -13.75
C GLY A 22 -3.71 -6.08 -14.47
N LYS A 23 -3.34 -7.23 -13.87
CA LYS A 23 -3.72 -8.56 -14.39
C LYS A 23 -5.24 -8.74 -14.46
N MET A 24 -5.97 -8.32 -13.43
CA MET A 24 -7.44 -8.43 -13.41
C MET A 24 -8.08 -7.64 -14.57
N VAL A 25 -7.60 -6.43 -14.85
CA VAL A 25 -8.06 -5.64 -16.00
C VAL A 25 -7.78 -6.34 -17.33
N GLN A 26 -6.60 -6.97 -17.48
CA GLN A 26 -6.26 -7.72 -18.69
C GLN A 26 -7.18 -8.94 -18.89
N VAL A 27 -7.47 -9.68 -17.81
CA VAL A 27 -8.39 -10.82 -17.85
C VAL A 27 -9.80 -10.37 -18.21
N ASP A 28 -10.31 -9.32 -17.58
CA ASP A 28 -11.64 -8.76 -17.87
C ASP A 28 -11.74 -8.28 -19.33
N ALA A 29 -10.70 -7.63 -19.85
CA ALA A 29 -10.62 -7.21 -21.25
C ALA A 29 -10.63 -8.42 -22.20
N ARG A 30 -9.88 -9.48 -21.90
CA ARG A 30 -9.88 -10.71 -22.72
C ARG A 30 -11.25 -11.37 -22.73
N MET A 31 -11.91 -11.46 -21.57
CA MET A 31 -13.27 -12.00 -21.47
C MET A 31 -14.27 -11.17 -22.28
N ALA A 32 -14.18 -9.84 -22.24
CA ALA A 32 -15.02 -8.95 -23.04
C ALA A 32 -14.83 -9.17 -24.55
N ASN A 33 -13.57 -9.30 -25.00
CA ASN A 33 -13.26 -9.56 -26.40
C ASN A 33 -13.84 -10.91 -26.87
N ILE A 34 -13.70 -11.98 -26.08
CA ILE A 34 -14.26 -13.29 -26.45
C ILE A 34 -15.78 -13.24 -26.55
N ARG A 35 -16.46 -12.51 -25.65
CA ARG A 35 -17.91 -12.33 -25.72
C ARG A 35 -18.34 -11.54 -26.96
N ALA A 36 -17.57 -10.53 -27.35
CA ALA A 36 -17.80 -9.81 -28.60
C ALA A 36 -17.62 -10.72 -29.81
N ASP A 37 -16.57 -11.54 -29.84
CA ASP A 37 -16.31 -12.52 -30.90
C ASP A 37 -17.43 -13.57 -31.00
N GLN A 38 -17.95 -14.04 -29.85
CA GLN A 38 -19.11 -14.95 -29.81
C GLN A 38 -20.35 -14.31 -30.42
N ALA A 39 -20.66 -13.07 -30.06
CA ALA A 39 -21.80 -12.34 -30.60
C ALA A 39 -21.66 -12.11 -32.11
N GLN A 40 -20.46 -11.75 -32.57
CA GLN A 40 -20.18 -11.60 -33.99
C GLN A 40 -20.36 -12.91 -34.76
N LEU A 41 -19.83 -14.02 -34.25
CA LEU A 41 -19.98 -15.34 -34.86
C LEU A 41 -21.45 -15.77 -34.95
N GLN A 42 -22.22 -15.50 -33.89
CA GLN A 42 -23.66 -15.78 -33.87
C GLN A 42 -24.41 -14.95 -34.92
N ASN A 43 -24.12 -13.65 -35.02
CA ASN A 43 -24.71 -12.78 -36.04
C ASN A 43 -24.35 -13.24 -37.46
N GLN A 44 -23.12 -13.69 -37.69
CA GLN A 44 -22.70 -14.26 -38.97
C GLN A 44 -23.47 -15.53 -39.32
N ARG A 45 -23.68 -16.42 -38.34
CA ARG A 45 -24.49 -17.62 -38.51
C ARG A 45 -25.93 -17.31 -38.87
N GLU A 46 -26.56 -16.37 -38.16
CA GLU A 46 -27.95 -15.95 -38.40
C GLU A 46 -28.11 -15.27 -39.76
N SER A 47 -27.17 -14.38 -40.12
CA SER A 47 -27.17 -13.72 -41.42
C SER A 47 -26.98 -14.72 -42.58
N ALA A 48 -26.11 -15.71 -42.39
CA ALA A 48 -25.95 -16.80 -43.37
C ALA A 48 -27.27 -17.58 -43.49
N ALA A 49 -27.84 -18.03 -42.37
CA ALA A 49 -29.08 -18.81 -42.33
C ALA A 49 -30.24 -18.14 -43.07
N ALA A 50 -30.38 -16.82 -42.93
CA ALA A 50 -31.44 -16.04 -43.57
C ALA A 50 -31.30 -15.93 -45.11
N SER A 51 -30.11 -16.20 -45.66
CA SER A 51 -29.78 -15.96 -47.08
C SER A 51 -29.39 -17.22 -47.87
N VAL A 52 -29.46 -18.41 -47.26
CA VAL A 52 -29.05 -19.68 -47.91
C VAL A 52 -30.07 -20.14 -48.96
N PRO A 53 -29.67 -20.25 -50.24
CA PRO A 53 -30.48 -20.95 -51.25
C PRO A 53 -30.50 -22.45 -50.98
N LEU A 54 -31.60 -23.14 -51.30
CA LEU A 54 -31.79 -24.59 -51.07
C LEU A 54 -30.61 -25.47 -51.57
N GLY A 55 -29.97 -25.08 -52.68
CA GLY A 55 -28.83 -25.81 -53.25
C GLY A 55 -27.53 -25.73 -52.44
N PHE A 56 -27.44 -24.84 -51.46
CA PHE A 56 -26.27 -24.66 -50.58
C PHE A 56 -26.53 -25.06 -49.12
N TYR A 57 -27.61 -25.81 -48.87
CA TYR A 57 -28.04 -26.14 -47.52
C TYR A 57 -27.03 -27.04 -46.79
N GLU A 58 -26.39 -27.98 -47.50
CA GLU A 58 -25.38 -28.86 -46.91
C GLU A 58 -24.12 -28.08 -46.48
N GLU A 59 -23.69 -27.13 -47.29
CA GLU A 59 -22.59 -26.23 -46.99
C GLU A 59 -22.91 -25.34 -45.77
N PHE A 60 -24.15 -24.84 -45.69
CA PHE A 60 -24.61 -24.13 -44.51
C PHE A 60 -24.60 -24.99 -43.25
N LEU A 61 -25.02 -26.27 -43.35
CA LEU A 61 -24.96 -27.19 -42.20
C LEU A 61 -23.51 -27.45 -41.76
N ALA A 62 -22.58 -27.60 -42.71
CA ALA A 62 -21.16 -27.74 -42.40
C ALA A 62 -20.61 -26.48 -41.71
N PHE A 63 -20.93 -25.30 -42.24
CA PHE A 63 -20.58 -24.01 -41.62
C PHE A 63 -21.17 -23.86 -40.21
N SER A 64 -22.44 -24.22 -40.02
CA SER A 64 -23.10 -24.19 -38.71
C SER A 64 -22.39 -25.05 -37.68
N ARG A 65 -21.92 -26.25 -38.06
CA ARG A 65 -21.16 -27.13 -37.15
C ARG A 65 -19.82 -26.50 -36.76
N LEU A 66 -19.13 -25.84 -37.71
CA LEU A 66 -17.90 -25.10 -37.41
C LEU A 66 -18.15 -23.94 -36.44
N CYS A 67 -19.27 -23.23 -36.59
CA CYS A 67 -19.68 -22.21 -35.62
C CYS A 67 -19.91 -22.81 -34.23
N ASP A 68 -20.59 -23.94 -34.12
CA ASP A 68 -20.87 -24.63 -32.85
C ASP A 68 -19.55 -25.09 -32.17
N ASP A 69 -18.62 -25.67 -32.93
CA ASP A 69 -17.29 -26.07 -32.43
C ASP A 69 -16.49 -24.87 -31.91
N ARG A 70 -16.57 -23.75 -32.64
CA ARG A 70 -15.90 -22.51 -32.24
C ARG A 70 -16.54 -21.88 -31.00
N GLN A 71 -17.87 -21.91 -30.88
CA GLN A 71 -18.58 -21.48 -29.67
C GLN A 71 -18.20 -22.33 -28.45
N ALA A 72 -18.09 -23.66 -28.62
CA ALA A 72 -17.64 -24.56 -27.56
C ALA A 72 -16.18 -24.28 -27.13
N THR A 73 -15.34 -23.82 -28.07
CA THR A 73 -13.97 -23.38 -27.76
C THR A 73 -13.96 -22.10 -26.94
N PHE A 74 -14.76 -21.09 -27.34
CA PHE A 74 -14.89 -19.84 -26.59
C PHE A 74 -15.47 -20.06 -25.18
N ALA A 75 -16.44 -20.97 -25.03
CA ALA A 75 -17.00 -21.31 -23.73
C ALA A 75 -15.94 -21.85 -22.77
N ARG A 76 -15.09 -22.77 -23.23
CA ARG A 76 -13.96 -23.30 -22.46
C ARG A 76 -12.94 -22.22 -22.11
N GLU A 77 -12.62 -21.33 -23.05
CA GLU A 77 -11.69 -20.22 -22.78
C GLU A 77 -12.26 -19.24 -21.73
N LEU A 78 -13.56 -18.94 -21.78
CA LEU A 78 -14.22 -18.10 -20.78
C LEU A 78 -14.26 -18.75 -19.39
N GLU A 79 -14.46 -20.07 -19.31
CA GLU A 79 -14.40 -20.80 -18.05
C GLU A 79 -13.00 -20.69 -17.42
N GLN A 80 -11.95 -20.96 -18.20
CA GLN A 80 -10.55 -20.83 -17.75
C GLN A 80 -10.22 -19.40 -17.29
N LEU A 81 -10.68 -18.38 -18.03
CA LEU A 81 -10.49 -16.99 -17.65
C LEU A 81 -11.26 -16.62 -16.38
N THR A 82 -12.45 -17.20 -16.18
CA THR A 82 -13.27 -16.98 -14.98
C THR A 82 -12.59 -17.58 -13.75
N GLU A 83 -12.05 -18.79 -13.86
CA GLU A 83 -11.24 -19.42 -12.81
C GLU A 83 -9.99 -18.60 -12.51
N HIS A 84 -9.27 -18.18 -13.55
CA HIS A 84 -8.06 -17.37 -13.39
C HIS A 84 -8.37 -16.02 -12.73
N ARG A 85 -9.48 -15.37 -13.11
CA ARG A 85 -9.96 -14.15 -12.48
C ARG A 85 -10.23 -14.34 -10.99
N ALA A 86 -10.87 -15.44 -10.61
CA ALA A 86 -11.13 -15.78 -9.22
C ALA A 86 -9.83 -15.99 -8.43
N GLN A 87 -8.83 -16.65 -9.03
CA GLN A 87 -7.50 -16.81 -8.43
C GLN A 87 -6.83 -15.45 -8.18
N VAL A 88 -6.77 -14.58 -9.19
CA VAL A 88 -6.20 -13.22 -9.06
C VAL A 88 -6.94 -12.41 -7.99
N GLN A 89 -8.27 -12.52 -7.91
CA GLN A 89 -9.06 -11.85 -6.88
C GLN A 89 -8.72 -12.36 -5.47
N ASN A 90 -8.57 -13.67 -5.29
CA ASN A 90 -8.17 -14.26 -4.01
C ASN A 90 -6.77 -13.81 -3.59
N GLU A 91 -5.82 -13.77 -4.53
CA GLU A 91 -4.47 -13.26 -4.29
C GLU A 91 -4.49 -11.78 -3.89
N LEU A 92 -5.31 -10.95 -4.55
CA LEU A 92 -5.44 -9.54 -4.23
C LEU A 92 -5.96 -9.34 -2.80
N VAL A 93 -6.98 -10.10 -2.39
CA VAL A 93 -7.48 -10.08 -1.01
C VAL A 93 -6.39 -10.51 -0.03
N ALA A 94 -5.59 -11.52 -0.36
CA ALA A 94 -4.50 -11.97 0.49
C ALA A 94 -3.41 -10.90 0.65
N GLN A 95 -3.00 -10.24 -0.44
CA GLN A 95 -2.02 -9.15 -0.38
C GLN A 95 -2.54 -7.96 0.42
N TRP A 96 -3.81 -7.58 0.23
CA TRP A 96 -4.46 -6.53 1.00
C TRP A 96 -4.47 -6.82 2.50
N ARG A 97 -4.81 -8.06 2.89
CA ARG A 97 -4.76 -8.48 4.31
C ARG A 97 -3.35 -8.39 4.89
N ARG A 98 -2.34 -8.83 4.13
CA ARG A 98 -0.92 -8.76 4.53
C ARG A 98 -0.47 -7.31 4.73
N ARG A 99 -0.72 -6.44 3.75
CA ARG A 99 -0.42 -5.00 3.86
C ARG A 99 -1.09 -4.38 5.08
N ARG A 100 -2.39 -4.65 5.28
CA ARG A 100 -3.13 -4.10 6.41
C ARG A 100 -2.59 -4.55 7.77
N SER A 101 -2.15 -5.80 7.87
CA SER A 101 -1.50 -6.32 9.07
C SER A 101 -0.17 -5.61 9.36
N LEU A 102 0.63 -5.34 8.33
CA LEU A 102 1.91 -4.64 8.45
C LEU A 102 1.71 -3.17 8.85
N GLU A 103 0.74 -2.46 8.27
CA GLU A 103 0.37 -1.11 8.69
C GLU A 103 -0.01 -1.06 10.18
N THR A 104 -0.78 -2.04 10.64
CA THR A 104 -1.19 -2.14 12.05
C THR A 104 0.01 -2.36 12.96
N LEU A 105 0.93 -3.24 12.58
CA LEU A 105 2.17 -3.48 13.31
C LEU A 105 3.08 -2.25 13.33
N GLN A 106 3.20 -1.54 12.20
CA GLN A 106 3.96 -0.30 12.11
C GLN A 106 3.41 0.77 13.06
N ARG A 107 2.08 0.97 13.09
CA ARG A 107 1.44 1.92 14.02
C ARG A 107 1.71 1.57 15.48
N ARG A 108 1.60 0.29 15.86
CA ARG A 108 1.91 -0.17 17.22
C ARG A 108 3.37 0.05 17.57
N TYR A 109 4.28 -0.23 16.63
CA TYR A 109 5.71 0.01 16.79
C TYR A 109 6.03 1.49 17.02
N LEU A 110 5.46 2.38 16.21
CA LEU A 110 5.66 3.83 16.34
C LEU A 110 5.11 4.36 17.67
N ALA A 111 3.91 3.92 18.07
CA ALA A 111 3.34 4.29 19.38
C ALA A 111 4.22 3.81 20.55
N GLN A 112 4.81 2.61 20.45
CA GLN A 112 5.73 2.12 21.47
C GLN A 112 7.05 2.92 21.48
N GLN A 113 7.56 3.30 20.31
CA GLN A 113 8.76 4.13 20.20
C GLN A 113 8.54 5.51 20.82
N GLN A 114 7.38 6.13 20.56
CA GLN A 114 7.00 7.41 21.15
C GLN A 114 6.92 7.32 22.68
N ARG A 115 6.23 6.31 23.24
CA ARG A 115 6.18 6.10 24.70
C ARG A 115 7.55 5.89 25.33
N ARG A 116 8.48 5.23 24.63
CA ARG A 116 9.87 5.08 25.10
C ARG A 116 10.62 6.40 25.10
N GLN A 117 10.36 7.26 24.11
CA GLN A 117 10.96 8.59 24.05
C GLN A 117 10.40 9.49 25.15
N GLU A 118 9.09 9.50 25.36
CA GLU A 118 8.44 10.25 26.44
C GLU A 118 9.02 9.88 27.80
N ARG A 119 9.14 8.58 28.11
CA ARG A 119 9.77 8.12 29.36
C ARG A 119 11.23 8.53 29.52
N ARG A 120 11.99 8.61 28.42
CA ARG A 120 13.38 9.09 28.45
C ARG A 120 13.43 10.58 28.74
N ASN A 121 12.61 11.37 28.06
CA ASN A 121 12.50 12.79 28.28
C ASN A 121 12.06 13.11 29.72
N ASP A 122 11.08 12.37 30.26
CA ASP A 122 10.62 12.52 31.64
C ASP A 122 11.73 12.19 32.65
N ALA A 123 12.49 11.12 32.40
CA ALA A 123 13.61 10.74 33.25
C ALA A 123 14.77 11.77 33.19
N GLU A 124 15.09 12.28 32.00
CA GLU A 124 16.08 13.35 31.80
C GLU A 124 15.64 14.65 32.50
N LEU A 125 14.35 15.00 32.42
CA LEU A 125 13.79 16.16 33.11
C LEU A 125 13.88 16.00 34.63
N LEU A 126 13.51 14.83 35.15
CA LEU A 126 13.63 14.53 36.58
C LEU A 126 15.09 14.58 37.05
N ASP A 127 16.03 13.98 36.32
CA ASP A 127 17.46 14.04 36.67
C ASP A 127 17.98 15.49 36.66
N SER A 128 17.63 16.28 35.64
CA SER A 128 18.06 17.68 35.54
C SER A 128 17.49 18.56 36.67
N THR A 129 16.24 18.34 37.06
CA THR A 129 15.58 19.09 38.14
C THR A 129 16.13 18.71 39.52
N VAL A 130 16.41 17.42 39.75
CA VAL A 130 17.09 16.96 40.97
C VAL A 130 18.49 17.57 41.07
N ARG A 131 19.29 17.53 40.00
CA ARG A 131 20.62 18.17 39.99
C ARG A 131 20.55 19.67 40.27
N ALA A 132 19.62 20.39 39.66
CA ALA A 132 19.43 21.82 39.89
C ALA A 132 19.06 22.14 41.34
N TRP A 133 18.23 21.29 41.97
CA TRP A 133 17.87 21.43 43.38
C TRP A 133 19.07 21.20 44.31
N TYR A 134 19.85 20.14 44.08
CA TYR A 134 21.08 19.87 44.85
C TYR A 134 22.09 21.01 44.74
N LEU A 135 22.37 21.49 43.53
CA LEU A 135 23.28 22.63 43.32
C LEU A 135 22.81 23.90 44.03
N ARG A 136 21.49 24.12 44.13
CA ARG A 136 20.94 25.25 44.89
C ARG A 136 21.14 25.06 46.40
N GLN A 137 21.01 23.85 46.94
CA GLN A 137 21.27 23.58 48.35
C GLN A 137 22.75 23.77 48.72
N GLU A 138 23.68 23.26 47.92
CA GLU A 138 25.13 23.45 48.16
C GLU A 138 25.51 24.93 48.21
N ASN A 139 24.91 25.76 47.36
CA ASN A 139 25.11 27.21 47.37
C ASN A 139 24.46 27.93 48.58
N HIS A 140 23.46 27.33 49.23
CA HIS A 140 22.84 27.87 50.45
C HIS A 140 23.58 27.43 51.72
N GLU A 141 24.24 26.27 51.72
CA GLU A 141 25.03 25.77 52.86
C GLU A 141 26.46 26.36 52.88
N HIS A 142 26.96 26.79 51.74
CA HIS A 142 28.17 27.59 51.61
C HIS A 142 27.86 28.93 50.92
N PRO A 143 27.18 29.87 51.59
CA PRO A 143 27.20 31.24 51.12
C PRO A 143 28.67 31.65 51.13
N GLN A 144 29.26 31.86 49.95
CA GLN A 144 30.56 32.50 49.86
C GLN A 144 30.50 33.74 50.74
N GLU A 145 31.40 33.82 51.72
CA GLU A 145 31.64 35.04 52.46
C GLU A 145 32.00 36.11 51.44
N THR A 146 31.00 36.87 50.98
CA THR A 146 31.22 38.12 50.28
C THR A 146 31.80 39.07 51.31
N GLY A 147 33.12 38.97 51.47
CA GLY A 147 33.93 40.00 52.07
C GLY A 147 33.63 41.30 51.33
N HIS A 148 32.90 42.18 52.02
CA HIS A 148 32.86 43.59 51.67
C HIS A 148 34.31 44.10 51.58
N SER A 149 34.74 44.49 50.38
CA SER A 149 35.83 45.44 50.21
C SER A 149 35.36 46.56 49.30
N SER A 150 35.29 47.72 49.95
CA SER A 150 35.12 49.08 49.50
C SER A 150 35.66 49.44 48.10
N LEU A 151 34.82 50.16 47.36
CA LEU A 151 35.08 51.37 46.55
C LEU A 151 36.54 51.73 46.17
N SER A 152 36.81 51.75 44.87
CA SER A 152 37.41 52.89 44.14
C SER A 152 37.01 52.71 42.66
N SER A 153 36.16 53.57 42.09
CA SER A 153 36.56 54.77 41.33
C SER A 153 37.84 54.55 40.55
N ASP A 154 37.74 54.37 39.23
CA ASP A 154 38.28 55.36 38.31
C ASP A 154 37.63 55.30 36.92
N TYR A 155 37.58 56.51 36.39
CA TYR A 155 36.88 57.05 35.23
C TYR A 155 37.52 56.68 33.87
N THR A 156 36.77 57.02 32.80
CA THR A 156 37.21 57.40 31.43
C THR A 156 37.81 56.29 30.54
N GLU A 157 37.60 56.17 29.22
CA GLU A 157 37.02 56.96 28.10
C GLU A 157 36.86 55.94 26.92
N VAL A 158 35.72 55.79 26.23
CA VAL A 158 35.26 56.48 25.00
C VAL A 158 36.14 56.29 23.73
N LEU A 159 35.47 55.83 22.64
CA LEU A 159 35.86 55.77 21.20
C LEU A 159 36.90 54.68 20.83
N LEU A 160 36.74 53.81 19.82
CA LEU A 160 36.04 53.85 18.52
C LEU A 160 35.68 52.43 18.06
#